data_AF-A0A7V2Y225-F1
#
_entry.id   AF-A0A7V2Y225-F1
#
_cell.length_a   1.000
_cell.length_b   1.000
_cell.length_c   1.000
_cell.angle_alpha   90.00
_cell.angle_beta   90.00
_cell.angle_gamma   90.00
#
_symmetry.space_group_name_H-M   'P 1'
#
loop_
_entity.id
_entity.type
_entity.pdbx_description
1 polymer ?
#
loop_
_entity_poly.entity_id
_entity_poly.type
_entity_poly.pdbx_seq_one_letter_code
_entity_poly.pdbx_strand_id
1 'polypeptide(L)'
;MANIKSSKKRNITNEKRRQRNVAVKSRMKTLVKQAADAIATKDAAKIKDSLPKALSEIDRAASKGVIHRNSAARKKSTLQRMASAV
;
A
#
# COMPACT_ATOMS: atom_id res chain seq x y z
N MET A 1 -15.77 20.33 -18.04
CA MET A 1 -15.23 20.21 -19.41
C MET A 1 -13.89 20.93 -19.47
N ALA A 2 -12.83 20.30 -19.98
CA ALA A 2 -11.54 20.96 -20.13
C ALA A 2 -11.51 21.71 -21.47
N ASN A 3 -11.65 23.04 -21.43
CA ASN A 3 -11.79 23.84 -22.66
C ASN A 3 -10.43 24.20 -23.28
N ILE A 4 -9.38 24.28 -22.46
CA ILE A 4 -8.01 24.59 -22.89
C ILE A 4 -7.28 23.29 -23.30
N LYS A 5 -6.50 23.32 -24.40
CA LYS A 5 -5.72 22.17 -24.91
C LYS A 5 -4.82 21.55 -23.83
N SER A 6 -4.14 22.38 -23.03
CA SER A 6 -3.29 21.93 -21.92
C SER A 6 -4.10 21.17 -20.86
N SER A 7 -5.30 21.64 -20.51
CA SER A 7 -6.19 21.00 -19.55
C SER A 7 -6.70 19.64 -20.06
N LYS A 8 -7.05 19.53 -21.35
CA LYS A 8 -7.43 18.23 -21.97
C LYS A 8 -6.28 17.22 -21.85
N LYS A 9 -5.04 17.65 -22.13
CA LYS A 9 -3.84 16.81 -21.96
C LYS A 9 -3.64 16.39 -20.51
N ARG A 10 -3.81 17.31 -19.55
CA ARG A 10 -3.68 17.01 -18.12
C ARG A 10 -4.68 15.94 -17.67
N ASN A 11 -5.94 16.03 -18.09
CA ASN A 11 -6.96 15.01 -17.76
C ASN A 11 -6.53 13.60 -18.19
N ILE A 12 -6.04 13.45 -19.43
CA ILE A 12 -5.55 12.16 -19.94
C ILE A 12 -4.36 11.64 -19.12
N THR A 13 -3.39 12.51 -18.81
CA THR A 13 -2.21 12.10 -18.03
C THR A 13 -2.55 11.76 -16.58
N ASN A 14 -3.51 12.48 -16.00
CA ASN A 14 -3.96 12.27 -14.63
C ASN A 14 -4.70 10.94 -14.51
N GLU A 15 -5.54 10.59 -15.49
CA GLU A 15 -6.24 9.31 -15.51
C GLU A 15 -5.27 8.12 -15.55
N LYS A 16 -4.25 8.18 -16.42
CA LYS A 16 -3.19 7.17 -16.49
C LYS A 16 -2.39 7.03 -15.20
N ARG A 17 -2.18 8.14 -14.47
CA ARG A 17 -1.53 8.13 -13.14
C ARG A 17 -2.46 7.55 -12.08
N ARG A 18 -3.75 7.93 -12.11
CA ARG A 18 -4.78 7.46 -11.19
C ARG A 18 -4.89 5.94 -11.24
N GLN A 19 -5.05 5.35 -12.42
CA GLN A 19 -5.21 3.90 -12.59
C GLN A 19 -4.02 3.12 -12.01
N ARG A 20 -2.78 3.56 -12.30
CA ARG A 20 -1.57 2.95 -11.73
C ARG A 20 -1.51 3.06 -10.20
N ASN A 21 -1.83 4.23 -9.66
CA ASN A 21 -1.81 4.46 -8.21
C ASN A 21 -2.90 3.65 -7.49
N VAL A 22 -4.08 3.49 -8.10
CA VAL A 22 -5.16 2.65 -7.58
C VAL A 22 -4.70 1.20 -7.48
N ALA A 23 -4.07 0.65 -8.52
CA ALA A 23 -3.57 -0.73 -8.51
C ALA A 23 -2.49 -0.96 -7.43
N VAL A 24 -1.54 -0.03 -7.26
CA VAL A 24 -0.52 -0.12 -6.20
C VAL A 24 -1.18 -0.04 -4.81
N LYS A 25 -2.13 0.89 -4.64
CA LYS A 25 -2.80 1.10 -3.36
C LYS A 25 -3.70 -0.08 -2.98
N SER A 26 -4.39 -0.69 -3.94
CA SER A 26 -5.23 -1.87 -3.70
C SER A 26 -4.37 -3.06 -3.30
N ARG A 27 -3.30 -3.36 -4.04
CA ARG A 27 -2.36 -4.44 -3.72
C ARG A 27 -1.78 -4.30 -2.31
N MET A 28 -1.28 -3.11 -1.97
CA MET A 28 -0.77 -2.83 -0.63
C MET A 28 -1.83 -3.07 0.44
N LYS A 29 -3.07 -2.57 0.25
CA LYS A 29 -4.16 -2.76 1.21
C LYS A 29 -4.49 -4.25 1.41
N THR A 30 -4.53 -5.03 0.33
CA THR A 30 -4.82 -6.47 0.40
C THR A 30 -3.76 -7.21 1.20
N LEU A 31 -2.47 -6.98 0.94
CA LEU A 31 -1.38 -7.65 1.66
C LEU A 31 -1.34 -7.24 3.14
N VAL A 32 -1.59 -5.97 3.44
CA VAL A 32 -1.68 -5.48 4.82
C VAL A 32 -2.85 -6.14 5.56
N LYS A 33 -4.00 -6.30 4.90
CA LYS A 33 -5.14 -7.01 5.49
C LYS A 33 -4.81 -8.49 5.74
N GLN A 34 -4.21 -9.18 4.77
CA GLN A 34 -3.81 -10.58 4.92
C GLN A 34 -2.84 -10.77 6.10
N ALA A 35 -1.87 -9.88 6.27
CA ALA A 35 -0.95 -9.93 7.41
C ALA A 35 -1.68 -9.67 8.74
N ALA A 36 -2.59 -8.69 8.79
CA ALA A 36 -3.38 -8.41 9.99
C ALA A 36 -4.31 -9.57 10.37
N ASP A 37 -4.97 -10.20 9.39
CA ASP A 37 -5.84 -11.36 9.59
C ASP A 37 -5.01 -12.57 10.09
N ALA A 38 -3.83 -12.81 9.51
CA ALA A 38 -2.93 -13.86 9.97
C ALA A 38 -2.49 -13.67 11.44
N ILE A 39 -2.15 -12.44 11.82
CA ILE A 39 -1.81 -12.08 13.21
C ILE A 39 -3.01 -12.32 14.14
N ALA A 40 -4.22 -11.93 13.74
CA ALA A 40 -5.43 -12.14 14.53
C ALA A 40 -5.73 -13.63 14.77
N THR A 41 -5.46 -14.49 13.78
CA THR A 41 -5.63 -15.95 13.88
C THR A 41 -4.48 -16.68 14.58
N LYS A 42 -3.40 -15.97 14.97
CA LYS A 42 -2.17 -16.52 15.59
C LYS A 42 -1.50 -17.66 14.80
N ASP A 43 -1.67 -17.69 13.48
CA ASP A 43 -1.07 -18.70 12.61
C ASP A 43 0.39 -18.34 12.30
N ALA A 44 1.33 -18.95 13.04
CA ALA A 44 2.76 -18.64 12.97
C ALA A 44 3.36 -18.87 11.57
N ALA A 45 2.86 -19.83 10.79
CA ALA A 45 3.34 -20.09 9.44
C ALA A 45 2.91 -18.97 8.48
N LYS A 46 1.62 -18.60 8.52
CA LYS A 46 1.09 -17.52 7.67
C LYS A 46 1.65 -16.15 8.04
N ILE A 47 1.97 -15.90 9.30
CA ILE A 47 2.61 -14.66 9.73
C ILE A 47 4.00 -14.53 9.11
N LYS A 48 4.82 -15.58 9.16
CA LYS A 48 6.18 -15.58 8.59
C LYS A 48 6.19 -15.28 7.09
N ASP A 49 5.17 -15.72 6.35
CA ASP A 49 5.08 -15.51 4.91
C ASP A 49 4.44 -14.16 4.52
N SER A 50 3.40 -13.74 5.23
CA SER A 50 2.60 -12.56 4.87
C SER A 50 3.22 -11.24 5.33
N LEU A 51 3.87 -11.23 6.50
CA LEU A 51 4.49 -10.05 7.08
C LEU A 51 5.60 -9.44 6.19
N PRO A 52 6.61 -10.19 5.71
CA PRO A 52 7.64 -9.62 4.83
C PRO A 52 7.07 -9.13 3.49
N LYS A 53 6.06 -9.81 2.95
CA LYS A 53 5.37 -9.39 1.71
C LYS A 53 4.65 -8.05 1.90
N ALA A 54 3.95 -7.88 3.03
CA ALA A 54 3.28 -6.64 3.36
C ALA A 54 4.27 -5.48 3.57
N LEU A 55 5.37 -5.72 4.30
CA LEU A 55 6.40 -4.71 4.54
C LEU A 55 7.08 -4.27 3.23
N SER A 56 7.45 -5.23 2.37
CA SER A 56 8.08 -4.97 1.07
C SER A 56 7.17 -4.12 0.17
N GLU A 57 5.87 -4.42 0.11
CA GLU A 57 4.95 -3.66 -0.75
C GLU A 57 4.65 -2.26 -0.19
N ILE A 58 4.64 -2.07 1.13
CA ILE A 58 4.56 -0.74 1.76
C ILE A 58 5.76 0.12 1.34
N ASP A 59 6.97 -0.42 1.43
CA ASP A 59 8.18 0.32 1.07
C ASP A 59 8.27 0.61 -0.43
N ARG A 60 7.82 -0.34 -1.27
CA ARG A 60 7.69 -0.12 -2.72
C ARG A 60 6.64 0.93 -3.07
N ALA A 61 5.54 1.02 -2.33
CA ALA A 61 4.54 2.06 -2.53
C ALA A 61 5.07 3.45 -2.13
N ALA A 62 5.93 3.51 -1.10
CA ALA A 62 6.59 4.74 -0.67
C ALA A 62 7.65 5.20 -1.67
N SER A 63 8.50 4.29 -2.17
CA SER A 63 9.53 4.62 -3.16
C SER A 63 8.96 5.13 -4.48
N LYS A 64 7.79 4.62 -4.89
CA LYS A 64 7.04 5.11 -6.06
C LYS A 64 6.25 6.41 -5.80
N GLY A 65 6.30 6.95 -4.58
CA GLY A 65 5.59 8.18 -4.19
C GLY A 65 4.06 8.04 -4.14
N VAL A 66 3.53 6.80 -4.13
CA VAL A 66 2.08 6.55 -4.05
C VAL A 66 1.56 6.82 -2.63
N ILE A 67 2.41 6.59 -1.63
CA ILE A 67 2.16 6.96 -0.22
C ILE A 67 3.32 7.80 0.30
N HIS A 68 3.03 8.69 1.25
CA HIS A 68 4.07 9.46 1.92
C HIS A 68 4.93 8.56 2.83
N ARG A 69 6.22 8.87 2.96
CA ARG A 69 7.17 8.15 3.83
C ARG A 69 6.68 7.98 5.26
N ASN A 70 6.03 9.00 5.84
CA ASN A 70 5.46 8.92 7.19
C ASN A 70 4.23 8.00 7.26
N SER A 71 3.46 7.88 6.18
CA SER A 71 2.36 6.92 6.11
C SER A 71 2.89 5.48 6.04
N ALA A 72 3.96 5.26 5.28
CA ALA A 72 4.65 3.98 5.23
C ALA A 72 5.21 3.60 6.61
N ALA A 73 5.96 4.51 7.26
CA ALA A 73 6.53 4.29 8.59
C ALA A 73 5.45 3.95 9.64
N ARG A 74 4.34 4.71 9.67
CA ARG A 74 3.21 4.42 10.57
C ARG A 74 2.62 3.03 10.32
N LYS A 75 2.40 2.65 9.05
CA LYS A 75 1.86 1.32 8.70
C LYS A 75 2.79 0.18 9.13
N LYS A 76 4.10 0.33 8.90
CA LYS A 76 5.10 -0.66 9.34
C LYS A 76 5.12 -0.80 10.86
N SER A 77 5.16 0.32 11.58
CA SER A 77 5.13 0.34 13.05
C SER A 77 3.86 -0.30 13.62
N THR A 78 2.68 -0.02 13.06
CA THR A 78 1.43 -0.66 13.49
C THR A 78 1.46 -2.17 13.27
N LEU A 79 1.87 -2.65 12.10
CA LEU A 79 1.93 -4.09 11.81
C LEU A 79 2.92 -4.81 12.72
N GLN A 80 4.11 -4.23 12.95
CA GLN A 80 5.11 -4.81 13.83
C GLN A 80 4.62 -4.89 15.27
N ARG A 81 3.98 -3.83 15.78
CA ARG A 81 3.40 -3.82 17.12
C ARG A 81 2.31 -4.88 17.30
N MET A 82 1.48 -5.10 16.27
CA MET A 82 0.47 -6.17 16.30
C MET A 82 1.13 -7.55 16.32
N ALA A 83 2.18 -7.74 15.52
CA ALA A 83 2.91 -9.01 15.47
C ALA A 83 3.68 -9.31 16.77
N SER A 84 4.21 -8.29 17.46
CA SER A 84 4.92 -8.46 18.74
C SER A 84 4.00 -8.68 19.94
N ALA A 85 2.71 -8.35 19.82
CA ALA A 85 1.72 -8.54 20.88
C ALA A 85 1.12 -9.96 20.88
N VAL A 86 1.47 -10.79 19.89
CA VAL A 86 1.10 -12.20 19.75
C VAL A 86 2.28 -13.08 20.13
#